data_AF-F3M4H1-F1
#
_entry.id   AF-F3M4H1-F1
#
_cell.length_a   1.000
_cell.length_b   1.000
_cell.length_c   1.000
_cell.angle_alpha   90.00
_cell.angle_beta   90.00
_cell.angle_gamma   90.00
#
_symmetry.space_group_name_H-M   'P 1'
#
loop_
_entity.id
_entity.type
_entity.pdbx_description
1 polymer ?
#
loop_
_entity_poly.entity_id
_entity_poly.type
_entity_poly.pdbx_seq_one_letter_code
_entity_poly.pdbx_strand_id
1 'polypeptide(L)'
;MKSSKTHKNQTQRSNYAERNLWAGILFGLGLVGFIDEVVFHQLLHWHHFYDKSTSDIGLVSDGLFHAFSWFATIGSSFLIADLHRRNAFWAKRWIGGILLGGGAFQLYDGIIQHKCIRFVITSI
;
A
#
# COMPACT_ATOMS: atom_id res chain seq x y z
N MET A 1 -37.33 0.89 -15.88
CA MET A 1 -35.99 1.42 -16.30
C MET A 1 -34.82 1.15 -15.33
N LYS A 2 -35.04 0.97 -14.00
CA LYS A 2 -33.97 0.67 -13.00
C LYS A 2 -33.23 -0.66 -13.22
N SER A 3 -33.94 -1.72 -13.62
CA SER A 3 -33.36 -3.08 -13.79
C SER A 3 -32.22 -3.14 -14.81
N SER A 4 -32.37 -2.50 -15.98
CA SER A 4 -31.34 -2.45 -17.03
C SER A 4 -30.02 -1.80 -16.57
N LYS A 5 -30.10 -0.69 -15.82
CA LYS A 5 -28.90 -0.01 -15.29
C LYS A 5 -28.16 -0.86 -14.26
N THR A 6 -28.89 -1.53 -13.37
CA THR A 6 -28.29 -2.40 -12.35
C THR A 6 -27.55 -3.58 -12.99
N HIS A 7 -28.16 -4.24 -13.98
CA HIS A 7 -27.52 -5.32 -14.72
C HIS A 7 -26.27 -4.85 -15.47
N LYS A 8 -26.34 -3.71 -16.17
CA LYS A 8 -25.14 -3.12 -16.82
C LYS A 8 -24.02 -2.85 -15.82
N ASN A 9 -24.33 -2.28 -14.66
CA ASN A 9 -23.31 -2.00 -13.63
C ASN A 9 -22.69 -3.28 -13.05
N GLN A 10 -23.47 -4.35 -12.88
CA GLN A 10 -22.94 -5.65 -12.44
C GLN A 10 -21.98 -6.25 -13.48
N THR A 11 -22.36 -6.21 -14.77
CA THR A 11 -21.48 -6.68 -15.86
C THR A 11 -20.19 -5.87 -15.91
N GLN A 12 -20.26 -4.54 -15.81
CA GLN A 12 -19.07 -3.68 -15.77
C GLN A 12 -18.18 -4.00 -14.56
N ARG A 13 -18.75 -4.16 -13.36
CA ARG A 13 -17.99 -4.54 -12.15
C ARG A 13 -17.28 -5.87 -12.29
N SER A 14 -17.90 -6.85 -12.96
CA SER A 14 -17.27 -8.13 -13.27
C SER A 14 -16.11 -7.98 -14.24
N ASN A 15 -16.31 -7.22 -15.33
CA ASN A 15 -15.29 -6.99 -16.35
C ASN A 15 -14.06 -6.23 -15.83
N TYR A 16 -14.24 -5.38 -14.82
CA TYR A 16 -13.14 -4.62 -14.18
C TYR A 16 -12.85 -5.09 -12.74
N ALA A 17 -13.16 -6.35 -12.41
CA ALA A 17 -12.98 -6.88 -11.07
C ALA A 17 -11.50 -6.89 -10.65
N GLU A 18 -10.60 -7.29 -11.54
CA GLU A 18 -9.14 -7.26 -11.30
C GLU A 18 -8.64 -5.82 -11.10
N ARG A 19 -9.13 -4.88 -11.90
CA ARG A 19 -8.72 -3.49 -11.81
C ARG A 19 -9.16 -2.83 -10.49
N ASN A 20 -10.35 -3.18 -9.99
CA ASN A 20 -10.80 -2.78 -8.64
C ASN A 20 -9.89 -3.35 -7.54
N LEU A 21 -9.44 -4.60 -7.70
CA LEU A 21 -8.53 -5.23 -6.75
C LEU A 21 -7.15 -4.54 -6.75
N TRP A 22 -6.55 -4.34 -7.93
CA TRP A 22 -5.26 -3.67 -8.08
C TRP A 22 -5.29 -2.21 -7.60
N ALA A 23 -6.37 -1.49 -7.89
CA ALA A 23 -6.57 -0.15 -7.32
C ALA A 23 -6.55 -0.18 -5.79
N GLY A 24 -7.19 -1.18 -5.19
CA GLY A 24 -7.17 -1.38 -3.74
C GLY A 24 -5.78 -1.71 -3.21
N ILE A 25 -5.07 -2.67 -3.83
CA ILE A 25 -3.73 -3.09 -3.43
C ILE A 25 -2.74 -1.93 -3.47
N LEU A 26 -2.70 -1.18 -4.57
CA LEU A 26 -1.81 -0.03 -4.70
C LEU A 26 -2.13 1.05 -3.67
N PHE A 27 -3.42 1.30 -3.40
CA PHE A 27 -3.80 2.24 -2.35
C PHE A 27 -3.37 1.76 -0.96
N GLY A 28 -3.58 0.48 -0.66
CA GLY A 28 -3.19 -0.13 0.62
C GLY A 28 -1.68 -0.10 0.84
N LEU A 29 -0.89 -0.42 -0.18
CA LEU A 29 0.57 -0.32 -0.15
C LEU A 29 1.02 1.12 0.12
N GLY A 30 0.48 2.09 -0.62
CA GLY A 30 0.84 3.50 -0.44
C GLY A 30 0.43 4.06 0.92
N LEU A 31 -0.77 3.71 1.39
CA LEU A 31 -1.29 4.17 2.69
C LEU A 31 -0.47 3.60 3.85
N VAL A 32 -0.25 2.28 3.87
CA VAL A 32 0.47 1.64 4.96
C VAL A 32 1.95 2.01 4.92
N GLY A 33 2.57 2.07 3.74
CA GLY A 33 3.96 2.53 3.61
C GLY A 33 4.17 3.97 4.08
N PHE A 34 3.24 4.87 3.77
CA PHE A 34 3.29 6.24 4.27
C PHE A 34 3.11 6.32 5.79
N ILE A 35 2.16 5.57 6.35
CA ILE A 35 1.98 5.48 7.80
C ILE A 35 3.26 4.94 8.44
N ASP A 36 3.87 3.94 7.82
CA ASP A 36 5.06 3.29 8.35
C ASP A 36 6.25 4.27 8.47
N GLU A 37 6.50 5.00 7.38
CA GLU A 37 7.51 6.04 7.31
C GLU A 37 7.23 7.20 8.29
N VAL A 38 6.04 7.80 8.23
CA VAL A 38 5.75 8.98 9.06
C VAL A 38 5.67 8.63 10.53
N VAL A 39 4.96 7.56 10.89
CA VAL A 39 4.70 7.25 12.29
C VAL A 39 5.91 6.59 12.94
N PHE A 40 6.49 5.55 12.32
CA PHE A 40 7.58 4.82 12.94
C PHE A 40 8.94 5.45 12.68
N HIS A 41 9.22 5.90 11.46
CA HIS A 41 10.54 6.45 11.13
C HIS A 41 10.66 7.92 11.56
N GLN A 42 9.68 8.77 11.25
CA GLN A 42 9.78 10.22 11.52
C GLN A 42 9.28 10.63 12.92
N LEU A 43 8.10 10.17 13.35
CA LEU A 43 7.51 10.61 14.63
C LEU A 43 8.09 9.86 15.83
N LEU A 44 8.06 8.52 15.79
CA LEU A 44 8.51 7.67 16.89
C LEU A 44 10.01 7.43 16.87
N HIS A 45 10.72 7.76 15.77
CA HIS A 45 12.14 7.47 15.58
C HIS A 45 12.51 6.03 15.93
N TRP A 46 11.58 5.08 15.73
CA TRP A 46 11.68 3.72 16.26
C TRP A 46 12.96 3.04 15.75
N HIS A 47 13.31 3.27 14.48
CA HIS A 47 14.51 2.70 13.87
C HIS A 47 15.81 3.42 14.28
N HIS A 48 15.74 4.70 14.63
CA HIS A 48 16.86 5.45 15.22
C HIS A 48 17.08 5.13 16.71
N PHE A 49 16.04 4.65 17.41
CA PHE A 49 16.13 4.25 18.81
C PHE A 49 16.79 2.87 18.99
N TYR A 50 16.67 2.00 17.98
CA TYR A 50 17.21 0.64 18.02
C TYR A 50 18.59 0.49 17.36
N ASP A 51 18.98 1.41 16.47
CA ASP A 51 20.24 1.32 15.75
C ASP A 51 21.03 2.64 15.79
N LYS A 52 22.34 2.54 16.03
CA LYS A 52 23.29 3.67 15.96
C LYS A 52 23.62 3.98 14.50
N SER A 53 22.63 3.99 13.62
CA SER A 53 22.81 3.99 12.18
C SER A 53 23.08 5.39 11.63
N THR A 54 23.97 5.45 10.65
CA THR A 54 24.47 6.65 9.99
C THR A 54 23.34 7.41 9.31
N SER A 55 23.11 8.66 9.74
CA SER A 55 22.06 9.59 9.26
C SER A 55 21.78 9.54 7.75
N ASP A 56 22.81 9.46 6.92
CA ASP A 56 22.67 9.61 5.46
C ASP A 56 21.95 8.43 4.79
N ILE A 57 22.10 7.21 5.29
CA ILE A 57 21.47 6.01 4.70
C ILE A 57 19.99 5.95 5.07
N GLY A 58 19.64 6.34 6.29
CA GLY A 58 18.25 6.48 6.73
C GLY A 58 17.47 7.47 5.87
N LEU A 59 18.04 8.66 5.63
CA LEU A 59 17.44 9.70 4.78
C LEU A 59 17.15 9.23 3.35
N VAL A 60 18.07 8.48 2.74
CA VAL A 60 17.86 7.94 1.39
C VAL A 60 16.78 6.86 1.38
N SER A 61 16.78 5.97 2.38
CA SER A 61 15.77 4.93 2.53
C SER A 61 14.37 5.53 2.71
N ASP A 62 14.22 6.49 3.62
CA ASP A 62 12.97 7.20 3.89
C ASP A 62 12.47 7.88 2.60
N GLY A 63 13.34 8.57 1.87
CA GLY A 63 12.98 9.21 0.59
C GLY A 63 12.50 8.24 -0.49
N LEU A 64 13.11 7.04 -0.58
CA LEU A 64 12.68 6.00 -1.52
C LEU A 64 11.34 5.38 -1.12
N PHE A 65 11.13 5.11 0.17
CA PHE A 65 9.85 4.63 0.69
C PHE A 65 8.74 5.66 0.50
N HIS A 66 9.04 6.94 0.68
CA HIS A 66 8.11 8.03 0.44
C HIS A 66 7.69 8.11 -1.02
N ALA A 67 8.68 8.09 -1.92
CA ALA A 67 8.43 8.11 -3.35
C ALA A 67 7.57 6.92 -3.77
N PHE A 68 7.92 5.71 -3.33
CA PHE A 68 7.13 4.50 -3.58
C PHE A 68 5.68 4.67 -3.11
N SER A 69 5.48 5.14 -1.88
CA SER A 69 4.15 5.33 -1.29
C SER A 69 3.30 6.33 -2.09
N TRP A 70 3.90 7.43 -2.55
CA TRP A 70 3.24 8.41 -3.41
C TRP A 70 2.91 7.84 -4.79
N PHE A 71 3.85 7.17 -5.46
CA PHE A 71 3.60 6.58 -6.78
C PHE A 71 2.48 5.52 -6.72
N ALA A 72 2.45 4.70 -5.67
CA ALA A 72 1.39 3.72 -5.46
C ALA A 72 0.02 4.40 -5.26
N THR A 73 -0.03 5.47 -4.45
CA THR A 73 -1.25 6.25 -4.18
C THR A 73 -1.76 6.96 -5.43
N ILE A 74 -0.87 7.59 -6.20
CA ILE A 74 -1.19 8.27 -7.46
C ILE A 74 -1.68 7.26 -8.50
N GLY A 75 -0.96 6.15 -8.67
CA GLY A 75 -1.34 5.07 -9.57
C GLY A 75 -2.73 4.50 -9.24
N SER A 76 -3.01 4.28 -7.95
CA SER A 76 -4.34 3.88 -7.50
C SER A 76 -5.41 4.92 -7.84
N SER A 77 -5.13 6.20 -7.61
CA SER A 77 -6.07 7.30 -7.89
C SER A 77 -6.49 7.33 -9.36
N PHE A 78 -5.55 7.13 -10.29
CA PHE A 78 -5.86 7.01 -11.72
C PHE A 78 -6.73 5.79 -12.04
N LEU A 79 -6.48 4.64 -11.41
CA LEU A 79 -7.32 3.46 -11.59
C LEU A 79 -8.74 3.67 -11.03
N ILE A 80 -8.87 4.30 -9.86
CA ILE A 80 -10.17 4.63 -9.25
C ILE A 80 -10.94 5.62 -10.14
N ALA A 81 -10.26 6.63 -10.70
CA ALA A 81 -10.87 7.59 -11.61
C ALA A 81 -11.38 6.91 -12.90
N ASP A 82 -10.60 6.00 -13.50
CA ASP A 82 -11.04 5.24 -14.68
C ASP A 82 -12.22 4.29 -14.34
N LEU A 83 -12.21 3.66 -13.16
CA LEU A 83 -13.31 2.81 -12.68
C LEU A 83 -14.60 3.61 -12.48
N HIS A 84 -14.53 4.83 -11.95
CA HIS A 84 -15.68 5.73 -11.82
C HIS A 84 -16.21 6.16 -13.19
N ARG A 85 -15.32 6.56 -14.12
CA ARG A 85 -15.69 6.93 -15.50
C ARG A 85 -16.47 5.82 -16.20
N ARG A 86 -16.13 4.56 -15.93
CA ARG A 86 -16.77 3.37 -16.54
C ARG A 86 -17.98 2.84 -15.76
N ASN A 87 -18.41 3.49 -14.68
CA ASN A 87 -19.44 3.00 -13.76
C ASN A 87 -19.14 1.58 -13.23
N ALA A 88 -17.87 1.24 -13.08
CA ALA A 88 -17.38 -0.10 -12.75
C ALA A 88 -16.80 -0.20 -11.33
N PHE A 89 -16.84 0.90 -10.55
CA PHE A 89 -16.31 0.91 -9.19
C PHE A 89 -17.08 -0.06 -8.29
N TRP A 90 -16.32 -0.88 -7.57
CA TRP A 90 -16.79 -1.91 -6.66
C TRP A 90 -16.07 -1.81 -5.31
N ALA A 91 -16.65 -0.99 -4.43
CA ALA A 91 -16.09 -0.69 -3.11
C ALA A 91 -15.65 -1.91 -2.30
N LYS A 92 -16.45 -2.98 -2.22
CA LYS A 92 -16.09 -4.20 -1.45
C LYS A 92 -14.78 -4.83 -1.93
N ARG A 93 -14.59 -4.91 -3.26
CA ARG A 93 -13.37 -5.51 -3.85
C ARG A 93 -12.17 -4.58 -3.74
N TRP A 94 -12.40 -3.27 -3.84
CA TRP A 94 -11.39 -2.26 -3.57
C TRP A 94 -10.90 -2.30 -2.11
N ILE A 95 -11.81 -2.32 -1.12
CA ILE A 95 -11.46 -2.47 0.31
C ILE A 95 -10.71 -3.78 0.56
N GLY A 96 -11.14 -4.89 -0.04
CA GLY A 96 -10.40 -6.15 0.03
C GLY A 96 -8.97 -6.02 -0.51
N GLY A 97 -8.79 -5.27 -1.59
CA GLY A 97 -7.47 -4.93 -2.12
C GLY A 97 -6.64 -4.08 -1.15
N ILE A 98 -7.23 -3.08 -0.48
CA ILE A 98 -6.53 -2.26 0.52
C ILE A 98 -5.99 -3.14 1.64
N LEU A 99 -6.83 -4.02 2.18
CA LEU A 99 -6.44 -4.95 3.24
C LEU A 99 -5.35 -5.92 2.77
N LEU A 100 -5.43 -6.39 1.52
CA LEU A 100 -4.41 -7.28 0.94
C LEU A 100 -3.08 -6.55 0.75
N GLY A 101 -3.09 -5.35 0.17
CA GLY A 101 -1.90 -4.53 -0.04
C GLY A 101 -1.24 -4.14 1.29
N GLY A 102 -2.03 -3.63 2.23
CA GLY A 102 -1.56 -3.30 3.57
C GLY A 102 -1.04 -4.52 4.33
N GLY A 103 -1.77 -5.63 4.31
CA GLY A 103 -1.34 -6.88 4.93
C GLY A 103 -0.06 -7.45 4.32
N ALA A 104 0.11 -7.37 3.00
CA ALA A 104 1.33 -7.76 2.32
C ALA A 104 2.52 -6.89 2.73
N PHE A 105 2.31 -5.58 2.88
CA PHE A 105 3.33 -4.66 3.40
C PHE A 105 3.73 -5.03 4.83
N GLN A 106 2.75 -5.24 5.74
CA GLN A 106 3.03 -5.63 7.12
C GLN A 106 3.79 -6.97 7.21
N LEU A 107 3.48 -7.93 6.33
CA LEU A 107 4.21 -9.19 6.25
C LEU A 107 5.64 -8.98 5.72
N TYR A 108 5.80 -8.15 4.69
CA TYR A 108 7.12 -7.80 4.14
C TYR A 108 7.98 -7.13 5.21
N ASP A 109 7.48 -6.07 5.83
CA ASP A 109 8.15 -5.36 6.90
C ASP A 109 8.50 -6.32 8.05
N GLY A 110 7.51 -7.01 8.61
CA GLY A 110 7.74 -7.94 9.73
C GLY A 110 8.71 -9.07 9.41
N ILE A 111 8.74 -9.60 8.18
CA ILE A 111 9.68 -10.67 7.78
C ILE A 111 11.09 -10.13 7.58
N ILE A 112 11.25 -9.02 6.87
CA ILE A 112 12.57 -8.42 6.61
C ILE A 112 13.16 -7.90 7.93
N GLN A 113 12.37 -7.19 8.72
CA GLN A 113 12.73 -6.66 10.03
C GLN A 113 13.11 -7.76 11.03
N HIS A 114 12.42 -8.91 11.04
CA HIS A 114 12.68 -9.97 12.03
C HIS A 114 13.60 -11.10 11.57
N LYS A 115 13.73 -11.39 10.27
CA LYS A 115 14.63 -12.47 9.79
C LYS A 115 16.00 -11.99 9.37
N CYS A 116 16.16 -10.75 8.90
CA CYS A 116 17.48 -10.24 8.52
C CYS A 116 18.24 -9.64 9.71
N ILE A 117 17.56 -9.01 10.68
CA ILE A 117 18.23 -8.32 11.80
C ILE A 117 18.65 -9.28 12.95
N ARG A 118 18.03 -10.46 13.08
CA ARG A 118 18.50 -11.49 14.03
C ARG A 118 19.87 -12.06 13.63
N PHE A 119 20.23 -12.08 12.36
CA PHE A 119 21.53 -12.59 11.91
C PHE A 119 22.69 -11.62 12.14
N VAL A 120 22.43 -10.31 12.23
CA VAL A 120 23.49 -9.30 12.43
C VAL A 120 23.78 -9.04 13.92
N ILE A 121 22.78 -9.16 14.80
CA ILE A 121 22.92 -8.82 16.23
C ILE A 121 23.43 -9.98 17.12
N THR A 122 23.48 -11.23 16.60
CA THR A 122 23.98 -12.37 17.40
C THR A 122 25.49 -12.61 17.25
N SER A 123 26.24 -11.68 16.65
CA SER A 123 27.69 -11.84 16.42
C SER A 123 28.52 -10.57 16.68
N ILE A 124 28.01 -9.61 17.45
CA ILE A 124 28.79 -8.50 18.03
C ILE A 124 28.39 -8.31 19.48
#